data_AF-V2IGF5-F1
#
_entry.id   AF-V2IGF5-F1
#
_cell.length_a   1.000
_cell.length_b   1.000
_cell.length_c   1.000
_cell.angle_alpha   90.00
_cell.angle_beta   90.00
_cell.angle_gamma   90.00
#
_symmetry.space_group_name_H-M   'P 1'
#
loop_
_entity.id
_entity.type
_entity.pdbx_description
1 polymer ?
#
loop_
_entity_poly.entity_id
_entity_poly.type
_entity_poly.pdbx_seq_one_letter_code
_entity_poly.pdbx_strand_id
1 'polypeptide(L)'
;GRERPSMAFWAAAVAGSALVVGFALWQGAGALQHADWLLFAAMVLGALGYAEGGKLSRELGGLETISWALVVSLPAVLPTVAWLAAQTLPQIAAASARAWLGMAYVSLFSMFIGFVFWYAGLAKGGVARVGQIQLLQPFMTLAGGAWLLAEPLDAPTIGFAVAVIAVVALGRRTAVRAAPAAATAATAAAAASAGLPPARSR
;
A
#
# COMPACT_ATOMS: atom_id res chain seq x y z
N GLY A 1 12.64 -7.31 7.90
CA GLY A 1 11.74 -6.92 8.99
C GLY A 1 12.48 -6.66 10.29
N ARG A 2 13.37 -5.67 10.34
CA ARG A 2 14.00 -5.19 11.60
C ARG A 2 14.04 -3.65 11.63
N GLU A 3 12.99 -3.01 11.16
CA GLU A 3 12.82 -1.57 11.34
C GLU A 3 11.91 -1.39 12.55
N ARG A 4 12.43 -0.78 13.62
CA ARG A 4 11.65 -0.44 14.81
C ARG A 4 11.12 0.99 14.62
N PRO A 5 9.82 1.18 14.39
CA PRO A 5 9.27 2.52 14.20
C PRO A 5 9.42 3.33 15.48
N SER A 6 9.78 4.61 15.34
CA SER A 6 9.93 5.52 16.49
C SER A 6 8.56 5.89 17.09
N MET A 7 8.52 6.33 18.35
CA MET A 7 7.29 6.85 18.95
C MET A 7 6.71 8.04 18.16
N ALA A 8 7.58 8.88 17.59
CA ALA A 8 7.17 10.00 16.75
C ALA A 8 6.53 9.53 15.43
N PHE A 9 7.00 8.42 14.85
CA PHE A 9 6.34 7.79 13.71
C PHE A 9 4.92 7.32 14.07
N TRP A 10 4.75 6.68 15.22
CA TRP A 10 3.42 6.24 15.68
C TRP A 10 2.48 7.41 15.95
N ALA A 11 2.97 8.49 16.57
CA ALA A 11 2.19 9.71 16.76
C ALA A 11 1.74 10.32 15.43
N ALA A 12 2.64 10.40 14.44
CA ALA A 12 2.30 10.87 13.09
C ALA A 12 1.29 9.95 12.40
N ALA A 13 1.43 8.62 12.54
CA ALA A 13 0.49 7.66 11.99
C ALA A 13 -0.91 7.81 12.61
N VAL A 14 -1.00 7.93 13.93
CA VAL A 14 -2.28 8.17 14.64
C VAL A 14 -2.90 9.50 14.22
N ALA A 15 -2.10 10.58 14.15
CA ALA A 15 -2.58 11.89 13.71
C ALA A 15 -3.10 11.85 12.27
N GLY A 16 -2.39 11.16 11.37
CA GLY A 16 -2.79 10.99 9.97
C GLY A 16 -4.09 10.18 9.86
N SER A 17 -4.19 9.07 10.57
CA SER A 17 -5.42 8.26 10.63
C SER A 17 -6.60 9.06 11.17
N ALA A 18 -6.42 9.82 12.26
CA ALA A 18 -7.47 10.66 12.84
C ALA A 18 -7.92 11.75 11.87
N LEU A 19 -6.97 12.37 11.14
CA LEU A 19 -7.28 13.36 10.12
C LEU A 19 -8.12 12.76 8.98
N VAL A 20 -7.73 11.58 8.47
CA VAL A 20 -8.47 10.87 7.41
C VAL A 20 -9.86 10.47 7.86
N VAL A 21 -9.99 9.88 9.06
CA VAL A 21 -11.30 9.49 9.62
C VAL A 21 -12.18 10.71 9.87
N GLY A 22 -11.62 11.79 10.43
CA GLY A 22 -12.36 13.02 10.69
C GLY A 22 -12.89 13.66 9.41
N PHE A 23 -12.06 13.73 8.36
CA PHE A 23 -12.48 14.24 7.06
C PHE A 23 -13.55 13.34 6.40
N ALA A 24 -13.39 12.02 6.48
CA ALA A 24 -14.37 11.07 5.96
C ALA A 24 -15.73 11.18 6.69
N LEU A 25 -15.73 11.38 8.01
CA LEU A 25 -16.95 11.61 8.78
C LEU A 25 -17.62 12.95 8.45
N TRP A 26 -16.82 13.99 8.17
CA TRP A 26 -17.32 15.32 7.82
C TRP A 26 -17.93 15.39 6.41
N GLN A 27 -17.26 14.80 5.41
CA GLN A 27 -17.74 14.71 4.03
C GLN A 27 -18.79 13.60 3.83
N GLY A 28 -18.79 12.58 4.68
CA GLY A 28 -19.71 11.46 4.63
C GLY A 28 -21.07 11.75 5.27
N ALA A 29 -21.86 10.70 5.50
CA ALA A 29 -23.20 10.79 6.11
C ALA A 29 -23.19 11.03 7.64
N GLY A 30 -22.06 11.44 8.23
CA GLY A 30 -21.92 11.71 9.67
C GLY A 30 -21.78 10.48 10.59
N ALA A 31 -21.78 9.25 10.06
CA ALA A 31 -21.62 8.02 10.84
C ALA A 31 -20.91 6.91 10.03
N LEU A 32 -20.22 6.01 10.74
CA LEU A 32 -19.60 4.81 10.15
C LEU A 32 -20.66 3.87 9.57
N GLN A 33 -20.46 3.48 8.33
CA GLN A 33 -21.29 2.55 7.58
C GLN A 33 -20.71 1.13 7.61
N HIS A 34 -21.54 0.14 7.31
CA HIS A 34 -21.07 -1.25 7.15
C HIS A 34 -19.98 -1.39 6.08
N ALA A 35 -20.05 -0.56 5.03
CA ALA A 35 -19.04 -0.51 3.97
C ALA A 35 -17.65 -0.07 4.49
N ASP A 36 -17.59 0.78 5.52
CA ASP A 36 -16.32 1.26 6.07
C ASP A 36 -15.54 0.13 6.75
N TRP A 37 -16.24 -0.81 7.38
CA TRP A 37 -15.62 -2.01 7.98
C TRP A 37 -15.08 -2.96 6.92
N LEU A 38 -15.81 -3.14 5.81
CA LEU A 38 -15.33 -3.93 4.68
C LEU A 38 -14.10 -3.27 4.03
N LEU A 39 -14.10 -1.95 3.91
CA LEU A 39 -12.95 -1.19 3.40
C LEU A 39 -11.73 -1.32 4.32
N PHE A 40 -11.94 -1.23 5.63
CA PHE A 40 -10.87 -1.44 6.62
C PHE A 40 -10.30 -2.86 6.53
N ALA A 41 -11.16 -3.87 6.46
CA ALA A 41 -10.73 -5.26 6.29
C ALA A 41 -9.95 -5.46 4.98
N ALA A 42 -10.44 -4.90 3.87
CA ALA A 42 -9.76 -4.95 2.57
C ALA A 42 -8.38 -4.27 2.62
N MET A 43 -8.26 -3.14 3.33
CA MET A 43 -6.98 -2.46 3.54
C MET A 43 -5.98 -3.34 4.30
N VAL A 44 -6.42 -3.98 5.40
CA VAL A 44 -5.55 -4.87 6.20
C VAL A 44 -5.12 -6.09 5.38
N LEU A 45 -6.08 -6.76 4.72
CA LEU A 45 -5.79 -7.93 3.88
C LEU A 45 -4.89 -7.57 2.70
N GLY A 46 -5.11 -6.41 2.07
CA GLY A 46 -4.26 -5.89 1.00
C GLY A 46 -2.84 -5.60 1.47
N ALA A 47 -2.67 -4.98 2.64
CA ALA A 47 -1.36 -4.72 3.22
C ALA A 47 -0.59 -6.01 3.54
N LEU A 48 -1.27 -7.01 4.12
CA LEU A 48 -0.70 -8.34 4.35
C LEU A 48 -0.35 -9.03 3.03
N GLY A 49 -1.25 -8.96 2.04
CA GLY A 49 -1.04 -9.51 0.70
C GLY A 49 0.19 -8.91 0.00
N TYR A 50 0.40 -7.59 0.11
CA TYR A 50 1.62 -6.96 -0.43
C TYR A 50 2.87 -7.31 0.36
N ALA A 51 2.78 -7.44 1.68
CA ALA A 51 3.92 -7.85 2.50
C ALA A 51 4.38 -9.28 2.15
N GLU A 52 3.44 -10.22 2.04
CA GLU A 52 3.73 -11.61 1.69
C GLU A 52 4.07 -11.78 0.21
N GLY A 53 3.33 -11.15 -0.71
CA GLY A 53 3.64 -11.16 -2.13
C GLY A 53 4.98 -10.50 -2.44
N GLY A 54 5.36 -9.44 -1.71
CA GLY A 54 6.70 -8.87 -1.76
C GLY A 54 7.81 -9.81 -1.26
N LYS A 55 7.50 -10.77 -0.39
CA LYS A 55 8.44 -11.84 0.01
C LYS A 55 8.50 -12.93 -1.05
N LEU A 56 7.35 -13.47 -1.46
CA LEU A 56 7.24 -14.52 -2.47
C LEU A 56 7.89 -14.11 -3.79
N SER A 57 7.72 -12.87 -4.22
CA SER A 57 8.32 -12.35 -5.45
C SER A 57 9.85 -12.30 -5.46
N ARG A 58 10.51 -12.36 -4.30
CA ARG A 58 11.98 -12.52 -4.24
C ARG A 58 12.42 -13.94 -4.56
N GLU A 59 11.56 -14.93 -4.31
CA GLU A 59 11.85 -16.35 -4.52
C GLU A 59 11.32 -16.82 -5.88
N LEU A 60 10.10 -16.42 -6.23
CA LEU A 60 9.38 -16.90 -7.41
C LEU A 60 9.51 -15.97 -8.62
N GLY A 61 9.79 -14.68 -8.42
CA GLY A 61 9.64 -13.66 -9.45
C GLY A 61 8.27 -12.98 -9.44
N GLY A 62 8.18 -11.80 -10.05
CA GLY A 62 6.96 -10.97 -10.03
C GLY A 62 5.81 -11.57 -10.85
N LEU A 63 6.12 -12.19 -11.99
CA LEU A 63 5.13 -12.79 -12.89
C LEU A 63 4.48 -14.03 -12.27
N GLU A 64 5.29 -14.91 -11.71
CA GLU A 64 4.86 -16.13 -11.04
C GLU A 64 4.03 -15.78 -9.80
N THR A 65 4.44 -14.78 -9.03
CA THR A 65 3.72 -14.32 -7.83
C THR A 65 2.31 -13.85 -8.16
N ILE A 66 2.12 -12.98 -9.16
CA ILE A 66 0.78 -12.52 -9.53
C ILE A 66 -0.05 -13.63 -10.17
N SER A 67 0.56 -14.47 -11.00
CA SER A 67 -0.14 -15.58 -11.67
C SER A 67 -0.70 -16.57 -10.66
N TRP A 68 0.12 -16.99 -9.69
CA TRP A 68 -0.34 -17.89 -8.62
C TRP A 68 -1.34 -17.22 -7.69
N ALA A 69 -1.19 -15.93 -7.37
CA ALA A 69 -2.19 -15.20 -6.60
C ALA A 69 -3.57 -15.22 -7.28
N LEU A 70 -3.62 -15.03 -8.61
CA LEU A 70 -4.87 -15.10 -9.37
C LEU A 70 -5.46 -16.52 -9.33
N VAL A 71 -4.65 -17.55 -9.60
CA VAL A 71 -5.10 -18.96 -9.58
C VAL A 71 -5.64 -19.37 -8.20
N VAL A 72 -4.96 -18.97 -7.12
CA VAL A 72 -5.38 -19.30 -5.75
C VAL A 72 -6.63 -18.49 -5.33
N SER A 73 -6.78 -17.26 -5.82
CA SER A 73 -7.95 -16.42 -5.52
C SER A 73 -9.21 -16.83 -6.29
N LEU A 74 -9.05 -17.48 -7.44
CA LEU A 74 -10.15 -17.86 -8.36
C LEU A 74 -11.29 -18.62 -7.66
N PRO A 75 -11.05 -19.68 -6.85
CA PRO A 75 -12.12 -20.40 -6.16
C PRO A 75 -12.95 -19.54 -5.20
N ALA A 76 -12.35 -18.50 -4.61
CA ALA A 76 -13.04 -17.59 -3.70
C ALA A 76 -13.78 -16.46 -4.46
N VAL A 77 -13.15 -15.93 -5.51
CA VAL A 77 -13.69 -14.78 -6.27
C VAL A 77 -14.76 -15.22 -7.27
N LEU A 78 -14.60 -16.37 -7.92
CA LEU A 78 -15.45 -16.84 -9.01
C LEU A 78 -16.93 -17.00 -8.60
N PRO A 79 -17.29 -17.60 -7.43
CA PRO A 79 -18.68 -17.69 -7.01
C PRO A 79 -19.32 -16.31 -6.80
N THR A 80 -18.57 -15.37 -6.21
CA THR A 80 -19.04 -14.01 -5.95
C THR A 80 -19.29 -13.26 -7.25
N VAL A 81 -18.34 -13.33 -8.19
CA VAL A 81 -18.47 -12.73 -9.52
C VAL A 81 -19.64 -13.34 -10.29
N ALA A 82 -19.78 -14.66 -10.28
CA ALA A 82 -20.88 -15.36 -10.96
C ALA A 82 -22.24 -14.96 -10.37
N TRP A 83 -22.35 -14.88 -9.05
CA TRP A 83 -23.58 -14.47 -8.37
C TRP A 83 -23.97 -13.02 -8.71
N LEU A 84 -23.01 -12.08 -8.70
CA LEU A 84 -23.27 -10.68 -9.08
C LEU A 84 -23.60 -10.56 -10.58
N ALA A 85 -22.88 -11.27 -11.44
CA ALA A 85 -23.12 -11.25 -12.88
C ALA A 85 -24.51 -11.80 -13.23
N ALA A 86 -25.00 -12.82 -12.52
CA ALA A 86 -26.35 -13.34 -12.70
C ALA A 86 -27.43 -12.29 -12.40
N GLN A 87 -27.19 -11.37 -11.46
CA GLN A 87 -28.13 -10.29 -11.12
C GLN A 87 -28.12 -9.14 -12.15
N THR A 88 -27.03 -8.96 -12.88
CA THR A 88 -26.83 -7.84 -13.81
C THR A 88 -26.58 -8.27 -15.25
N LEU A 89 -27.04 -9.47 -15.63
CA LEU A 89 -26.76 -10.07 -16.92
C LEU A 89 -27.25 -9.21 -18.11
N PRO A 90 -28.46 -8.61 -18.08
CA PRO A 90 -28.92 -7.73 -19.16
C PRO A 90 -28.02 -6.50 -19.35
N GLN A 91 -27.52 -5.91 -18.26
CA GLN A 91 -26.64 -4.74 -18.30
C GLN A 91 -25.27 -5.08 -18.86
N ILE A 92 -24.73 -6.26 -18.51
CA ILE A 92 -23.46 -6.77 -19.06
C ILE A 92 -23.61 -7.04 -20.56
N ALA A 93 -24.73 -7.64 -20.99
CA ALA A 93 -25.00 -7.90 -22.40
C ALA A 93 -25.16 -6.60 -23.21
N ALA A 94 -25.67 -5.53 -22.60
CA ALA A 94 -25.78 -4.21 -23.20
C ALA A 94 -24.49 -3.37 -23.14
N ALA A 95 -23.40 -3.89 -22.55
CA ALA A 95 -22.17 -3.12 -22.39
C ALA A 95 -21.53 -2.79 -23.74
N SER A 96 -21.20 -1.51 -23.93
CA SER A 96 -20.59 -1.03 -25.17
C SER A 96 -19.19 -1.60 -25.40
N ALA A 97 -18.72 -1.58 -26.65
CA ALA A 97 -17.34 -1.94 -26.99
C ALA A 97 -16.29 -1.12 -26.20
N ARG A 98 -16.60 0.15 -25.90
CA ARG A 98 -15.72 1.00 -25.06
C ARG A 98 -15.61 0.49 -23.63
N ALA A 99 -16.71 0.01 -23.04
CA ALA A 99 -16.69 -0.58 -21.70
C ALA A 99 -15.84 -1.86 -21.68
N TRP A 100 -15.98 -2.72 -22.69
CA TRP A 100 -15.16 -3.93 -22.82
C TRP A 100 -13.67 -3.62 -23.04
N LEU A 101 -13.34 -2.62 -23.86
CA LEU A 101 -11.96 -2.16 -24.02
C LEU A 101 -11.39 -1.59 -22.71
N GLY A 102 -12.18 -0.81 -21.97
CA GLY A 102 -11.80 -0.34 -20.64
C GLY A 102 -11.53 -1.49 -19.67
N MET A 103 -12.40 -2.50 -19.66
CA MET A 103 -12.25 -3.71 -18.85
C MET A 103 -10.98 -4.49 -19.23
N ALA A 104 -10.73 -4.70 -20.52
CA ALA A 104 -9.52 -5.36 -21.01
C ALA A 104 -8.26 -4.57 -20.63
N TYR A 105 -8.28 -3.25 -20.77
CA TYR A 105 -7.16 -2.38 -20.39
C TYR A 105 -6.86 -2.46 -18.88
N VAL A 106 -7.90 -2.30 -18.05
CA VAL A 106 -7.74 -2.34 -16.59
C VAL A 106 -7.27 -3.73 -16.14
N SER A 107 -7.84 -4.81 -16.66
CA SER A 107 -7.47 -6.18 -16.25
C SER A 107 -6.07 -6.59 -16.72
N LEU A 108 -5.74 -6.40 -18.00
CA LEU A 108 -4.49 -6.92 -18.57
C LEU A 108 -3.32 -5.97 -18.35
N PHE A 109 -3.46 -4.70 -18.72
CA PHE A 109 -2.37 -3.73 -18.66
C PHE A 109 -2.20 -3.16 -17.26
N SER A 110 -3.26 -2.61 -16.68
CA SER A 110 -3.16 -1.94 -15.39
C SER A 110 -2.95 -2.93 -14.25
N MET A 111 -3.75 -4.00 -14.19
CA MET A 111 -3.70 -4.96 -13.10
C MET A 111 -2.64 -6.02 -13.36
N PHE A 112 -2.78 -6.89 -14.36
CA PHE A 112 -1.85 -8.02 -14.51
C PHE A 112 -0.40 -7.56 -14.80
N ILE A 113 -0.17 -6.87 -15.92
CA ILE A 113 1.17 -6.40 -16.31
C ILE A 113 1.73 -5.41 -15.27
N GLY A 114 0.92 -4.46 -14.82
CA GLY A 114 1.29 -3.52 -13.76
C GLY A 114 1.76 -4.24 -12.48
N PHE A 115 1.06 -5.31 -12.06
CA PHE A 115 1.44 -6.07 -10.88
C PHE A 115 2.73 -6.88 -11.04
N VAL A 116 3.08 -7.32 -12.26
CA VAL A 116 4.39 -7.92 -12.53
C VAL A 116 5.50 -6.96 -12.12
N PHE A 117 5.42 -5.72 -12.60
CA PHE A 117 6.39 -4.67 -12.26
C PHE A 117 6.32 -4.26 -10.80
N TRP A 118 5.11 -4.19 -10.23
CA TRP A 118 4.90 -3.87 -8.83
C TRP A 118 5.57 -4.88 -7.90
N TYR A 119 5.33 -6.17 -8.09
CA TYR A 119 5.95 -7.21 -7.29
C TYR A 119 7.47 -7.28 -7.51
N ALA A 120 7.94 -7.11 -8.75
CA ALA A 120 9.38 -6.98 -9.00
C ALA A 120 9.98 -5.75 -8.29
N GLY A 121 9.25 -4.64 -8.23
CA GLY A 121 9.61 -3.43 -7.48
C GLY A 121 9.66 -3.67 -5.97
N LEU A 122 8.67 -4.37 -5.41
CA LEU A 122 8.63 -4.78 -4.01
C LEU A 122 9.80 -5.70 -3.65
N ALA A 123 10.11 -6.67 -4.53
CA ALA A 123 11.22 -7.59 -4.36
C ALA A 123 12.57 -6.86 -4.29
N LYS A 124 12.79 -5.88 -5.19
CA LYS A 124 14.05 -5.11 -5.30
C LYS A 124 14.17 -4.00 -4.26
N GLY A 125 13.10 -3.23 -4.06
CA GLY A 125 13.09 -2.01 -3.25
C GLY A 125 12.73 -2.25 -1.78
N GLY A 126 12.15 -3.41 -1.45
CA GLY A 126 11.63 -3.73 -0.13
C GLY A 126 10.27 -3.08 0.16
N VAL A 127 9.42 -3.81 0.88
CA VAL A 127 8.03 -3.42 1.17
C VAL A 127 7.93 -2.05 1.85
N ALA A 128 8.81 -1.76 2.83
CA ALA A 128 8.79 -0.50 3.55
C ALA A 128 9.02 0.71 2.64
N ARG A 129 10.08 0.70 1.83
CA ARG A 129 10.42 1.80 0.92
C ARG A 129 9.36 1.98 -0.17
N VAL A 130 8.90 0.89 -0.77
CA VAL A 130 7.88 0.92 -1.83
C VAL A 130 6.53 1.40 -1.28
N GLY A 131 6.16 0.98 -0.06
CA GLY A 131 4.98 1.51 0.63
C GLY A 131 5.06 3.02 0.84
N GLN A 132 6.24 3.57 1.15
CA GLN A 132 6.41 5.02 1.24
C GLN A 132 6.27 5.74 -0.11
N ILE A 133 6.62 5.10 -1.23
CA ILE A 133 6.37 5.63 -2.58
C ILE A 133 4.86 5.60 -2.86
N GLN A 134 4.18 4.53 -2.43
CA GLN A 134 2.73 4.39 -2.60
C GLN A 134 1.93 5.51 -1.89
N LEU A 135 2.47 6.13 -0.85
CA LEU A 135 1.84 7.30 -0.22
C LEU A 135 1.71 8.50 -1.18
N LEU A 136 2.46 8.53 -2.28
CA LEU A 136 2.27 9.53 -3.34
C LEU A 136 1.04 9.23 -4.22
N GLN A 137 0.61 7.97 -4.29
CA GLN A 137 -0.45 7.51 -5.19
C GLN A 137 -1.77 8.27 -5.00
N PRO A 138 -2.33 8.47 -3.79
CA PRO A 138 -3.59 9.20 -3.63
C PRO A 138 -3.54 10.62 -4.22
N PHE A 139 -2.40 11.30 -4.10
CA PHE A 139 -2.21 12.66 -4.62
C PHE A 139 -2.05 12.69 -6.13
N MET A 140 -1.34 11.71 -6.70
CA MET A 140 -1.24 11.57 -8.16
C MET A 140 -2.59 11.20 -8.78
N THR A 141 -3.38 10.38 -8.10
CA THR A 141 -4.76 10.08 -8.50
C THR A 141 -5.63 11.34 -8.46
N LEU A 142 -5.55 12.14 -7.39
CA LEU A 142 -6.31 13.39 -7.28
C LEU A 142 -5.93 14.40 -8.38
N ALA A 143 -4.63 14.60 -8.60
CA ALA A 143 -4.13 15.46 -9.66
C ALA A 143 -4.53 14.94 -11.05
N GLY A 144 -4.47 13.62 -11.25
CA GLY A 144 -4.91 12.95 -12.47
C GLY A 144 -6.40 13.13 -12.72
N GLY A 145 -7.27 13.01 -11.70
CA GLY A 145 -8.71 13.25 -11.82
C GLY A 145 -9.01 14.70 -12.21
N ALA A 146 -8.38 15.66 -11.53
CA ALA A 146 -8.53 17.08 -11.87
C ALA A 146 -8.06 17.40 -13.30
N TRP A 147 -6.96 16.80 -13.75
CA TRP A 147 -6.39 17.09 -15.07
C TRP A 147 -7.08 16.32 -16.21
N LEU A 148 -7.34 15.03 -16.03
CA LEU A 148 -7.86 14.14 -17.07
C LEU A 148 -9.39 14.15 -17.15
N LEU A 149 -10.07 14.25 -16.00
CA LEU A 149 -11.53 14.19 -15.89
C LEU A 149 -12.15 15.57 -15.62
N ALA A 150 -11.34 16.61 -15.49
CA ALA A 150 -11.77 17.97 -15.13
C ALA A 150 -12.57 18.00 -13.81
N GLU A 151 -12.26 17.10 -12.87
CA GLU A 151 -12.93 17.05 -11.57
C GLU A 151 -12.61 18.31 -10.76
N PRO A 152 -13.63 19.04 -10.26
CA PRO A 152 -13.39 20.24 -9.47
C PRO A 152 -12.81 19.87 -8.11
N LEU A 153 -11.62 20.40 -7.82
CA LEU A 153 -11.02 20.31 -6.49
C LEU A 153 -11.50 21.49 -5.65
N ASP A 154 -12.40 21.22 -4.71
CA ASP A 154 -12.84 22.23 -3.76
C ASP A 154 -11.73 22.55 -2.74
N ALA A 155 -11.78 23.75 -2.18
CA ALA A 155 -10.78 24.22 -1.21
C ALA A 155 -10.63 23.28 0.01
N PRO A 156 -11.72 22.68 0.57
CA PRO A 156 -11.59 21.70 1.65
C PRO A 156 -10.80 20.46 1.27
N THR A 157 -11.01 19.87 0.08
CA THR A 157 -10.26 18.68 -0.36
C THR A 157 -8.80 19.00 -0.56
N ILE A 158 -8.47 20.17 -1.12
CA ILE A 158 -7.07 20.61 -1.26
C ILE A 158 -6.43 20.80 0.13
N GLY A 159 -7.11 21.48 1.05
CA GLY A 159 -6.61 21.70 2.41
C GLY A 159 -6.36 20.38 3.15
N PHE A 160 -7.29 19.44 3.03
CA PHE A 160 -7.14 18.10 3.57
C PHE A 160 -5.96 17.35 2.96
N ALA A 161 -5.82 17.36 1.63
CA ALA A 161 -4.71 16.71 0.94
C ALA A 161 -3.35 17.27 1.42
N VAL A 162 -3.22 18.59 1.53
CA VAL A 162 -2.00 19.25 2.05
C VAL A 162 -1.71 18.83 3.49
N ALA A 163 -2.73 18.78 4.35
CA ALA A 163 -2.57 18.36 5.74
C ALA A 163 -2.10 16.89 5.85
N VAL A 164 -2.68 15.98 5.05
CA VAL A 164 -2.22 14.57 5.00
C VAL A 164 -0.78 14.49 4.51
N ILE A 165 -0.40 15.24 3.46
CA ILE A 165 0.99 15.29 2.97
C ILE A 165 1.93 15.73 4.09
N ALA A 166 1.59 16.78 4.83
CA ALA A 166 2.42 17.30 5.90
C ALA A 166 2.63 16.26 7.01
N VAL A 167 1.57 15.58 7.46
CA VAL A 167 1.64 14.53 8.48
C VAL A 167 2.47 13.34 7.99
N VAL A 168 2.27 12.90 6.76
CA VAL A 168 3.05 11.81 6.13
C VAL A 168 4.52 12.20 6.01
N ALA A 169 4.82 13.41 5.54
CA ALA A 169 6.19 13.89 5.40
C ALA A 169 6.90 13.97 6.76
N LEU A 170 6.22 14.41 7.81
CA LEU A 170 6.74 14.41 9.17
C LEU A 170 6.98 12.99 9.68
N GLY A 171 6.01 12.09 9.52
CA GLY A 171 6.13 10.67 9.89
C GLY A 171 7.33 10.00 9.22
N ARG A 172 7.52 10.23 7.92
CA ARG A 172 8.67 9.70 7.14
C ARG A 172 10.02 10.17 7.68
N ARG A 173 10.14 11.46 8.04
CA ARG A 173 11.38 12.00 8.61
C ARG A 173 11.73 11.37 9.96
N THR A 174 10.72 10.99 10.74
CA THR A 174 10.91 10.41 12.08
C THR A 174 11.13 8.88 12.09
N ALA A 175 10.81 8.19 10.99
CA ALA A 175 11.11 6.77 10.79
C ALA A 175 12.61 6.52 10.52
N VAL A 176 13.33 7.52 9.99
CA VAL A 176 14.77 7.46 9.71
C VAL A 176 15.56 7.81 10.98
N ARG A 177 15.54 6.93 11.98
CA ARG A 177 16.63 6.87 12.98
C ARG A 177 17.28 5.51 12.87
N ALA A 178 18.38 5.45 12.13
CA ALA A 178 19.30 4.33 12.20
C ALA A 178 19.71 4.13 13.66
N ALA A 179 19.70 2.88 14.14
CA ALA A 179 20.27 2.54 15.43
C ALA A 179 21.67 3.18 15.54
N PRO A 180 22.03 3.81 16.67
CA PRO A 180 23.32 4.47 16.75
C PRO A 180 24.42 3.43 16.55
N ALA A 181 25.13 3.54 15.42
CA ALA A 181 26.34 2.77 15.12
C ALA A 181 27.41 2.95 16.23
N ALA A 182 27.25 3.95 17.09
CA ALA A 182 28.05 4.17 18.28
C ALA A 182 27.95 3.02 19.31
N ALA A 183 26.82 2.32 19.42
CA ALA A 183 26.71 1.22 20.38
C ALA A 183 27.54 0.01 19.94
N THR A 184 27.50 -0.35 18.65
CA THR A 184 28.26 -1.48 18.08
C THR A 184 29.75 -1.18 17.99
N ALA A 185 30.13 0.07 17.68
CA ALA A 185 31.52 0.53 17.71
C ALA A 185 32.08 0.55 19.15
N ALA A 186 31.29 0.95 20.15
CA ALA A 186 31.70 0.94 21.55
C ALA A 186 31.85 -0.49 22.10
N THR A 187 30.98 -1.45 21.72
CA THR A 187 31.16 -2.86 22.12
C THR A 187 32.38 -3.51 21.46
N ALA A 188 32.64 -3.19 20.18
CA ALA A 188 33.81 -3.69 19.46
C ALA A 188 35.12 -3.09 20.00
N ALA A 189 35.14 -1.79 20.31
CA ALA A 189 36.28 -1.13 20.93
C ALA A 189 36.54 -1.65 22.35
N ALA A 190 35.49 -1.89 23.15
CA ALA A 190 35.60 -2.47 24.48
C ALA A 190 36.14 -3.92 24.44
N ALA A 191 35.68 -4.74 23.49
CA ALA A 191 36.18 -6.10 23.30
C ALA A 191 37.65 -6.13 22.86
N ALA A 192 38.07 -5.19 22.01
CA ALA A 192 39.46 -5.03 21.60
C ALA A 192 40.37 -4.56 22.74
N SER A 193 39.90 -3.67 23.62
CA SER A 193 40.65 -3.24 24.81
C SER A 193 40.74 -4.29 25.92
N ALA A 194 39.83 -5.27 25.91
CA ALA A 194 39.78 -6.35 26.91
C ALA A 194 40.59 -7.61 26.52
N GLY A 195 41.28 -7.60 25.36
CA GLY A 195 42.12 -8.72 24.92
C GLY A 195 41.37 -10.02 24.60
N LEU A 196 40.05 -9.96 24.41
CA LEU A 196 39.23 -11.13 24.10
C LEU A 196 39.42 -11.52 22.62
N PRO A 197 39.76 -12.79 22.31
CA PRO A 197 39.91 -13.23 20.93
C PRO A 197 38.58 -13.14 20.18
N PRO A 198 38.60 -12.85 18.86
CA PRO A 198 37.38 -12.73 18.06
C PRO A 198 36.62 -14.07 18.07
N ALA A 199 35.34 -14.01 18.46
CA ALA A 199 34.45 -15.17 18.46
C ALA A 199 34.34 -15.73 17.03
N ARG A 200 34.88 -16.93 16.82
CA ARG A 200 34.76 -17.65 15.55
C ARG A 200 33.31 -18.04 15.33
N SER A 201 32.71 -17.54 14.26
CA SER A 201 31.38 -17.94 13.79
C SER A 201 31.38 -19.43 13.38
N ARG A 202 30.43 -20.20 13.91
CA ARG A 202 29.92 -21.43 13.28
C ARG A 202 28.61 -21.10 12.58
#